data_AF-A0A6N7HIN7-F1
#
_entry.id   AF-A0A6N7HIN7-F1
#
_cell.length_a   1.000
_cell.length_b   1.000
_cell.length_c   1.000
_cell.angle_alpha   90.00
_cell.angle_beta   90.00
_cell.angle_gamma   90.00
#
_symmetry.space_group_name_H-M   'P 1'
#
loop_
_entity.id
_entity.type
_entity.pdbx_description
1 polymer ?
#
loop_
_entity_poly.entity_id
_entity_poly.type
_entity_poly.pdbx_seq_one_letter_code
_entity_poly.pdbx_strand_id
1 'polypeptide(L)'
;MDTWSTGRVALLGDAGYCASPMSGRGTSQALLGAYVLAGELAGALRTAADHTAAFAAYERTLRGYVEVNHELGRQATASLLIPPTQELIDAIAAGPDDGEASNDDLPIADYLALTKI
;
A
#
# COMPACT_ATOMS: atom_id res chain seq x y z
N MET A 1 7.74 -8.98 7.39
CA MET A 1 8.06 -8.45 8.74
C MET A 1 6.83 -8.62 9.62
N ASP A 2 7.05 -9.04 10.85
CA ASP A 2 5.97 -9.35 11.78
C ASP A 2 5.34 -8.06 12.35
N THR A 3 6.14 -7.02 12.58
CA THR A 3 5.68 -5.68 13.00
C THR A 3 6.46 -4.58 12.28
N TRP A 4 5.89 -3.37 12.21
CA TRP A 4 6.54 -2.18 11.65
C TRP A 4 6.98 -1.15 12.69
N SER A 5 6.90 -1.50 13.98
CA SER A 5 7.31 -0.60 15.05
C SER A 5 7.95 -1.36 16.21
N THR A 6 8.78 -0.66 16.98
CA THR A 6 9.38 -1.14 18.21
C THR A 6 9.64 0.03 19.14
N GLY A 7 9.05 -0.01 20.34
CA GLY A 7 9.09 1.12 21.27
C GLY A 7 8.55 2.39 20.63
N ARG A 8 9.37 3.45 20.61
CA ARG A 8 9.02 4.77 20.06
C ARG A 8 9.37 4.94 18.57
N VAL A 9 9.79 3.87 17.89
CA VAL A 9 10.24 3.91 16.50
C VAL A 9 9.25 3.16 15.62
N ALA A 10 8.83 3.79 14.52
CA ALA A 10 8.01 3.18 13.48
C ALA A 10 8.71 3.28 12.12
N LEU A 11 8.57 2.25 11.30
CA LEU A 11 9.07 2.17 9.94
C LEU A 11 7.98 2.66 8.98
N LEU A 12 8.40 3.38 7.94
CA LEU A 12 7.52 4.01 6.96
C LEU A 12 8.09 3.86 5.55
N GLY A 13 7.21 3.62 4.58
CA GLY A 13 7.60 3.50 3.17
C GLY A 13 8.55 2.32 2.94
N ASP A 14 9.57 2.52 2.09
CA ASP A 14 10.51 1.46 1.73
C ASP A 14 11.30 0.90 2.92
N ALA A 15 11.44 1.65 4.02
CA ALA A 15 12.07 1.14 5.24
C ALA A 15 11.24 0.06 5.95
N GLY A 16 9.91 0.06 5.78
CA GLY A 16 9.01 -0.90 6.43
C GLY A 16 8.43 -1.95 5.48
N TYR A 17 8.14 -1.56 4.24
CA TYR A 17 7.38 -2.39 3.31
C TYR A 17 7.67 -2.08 1.85
N CYS A 18 8.95 -1.94 1.49
CA CYS A 18 9.39 -1.74 0.11
C CYS A 18 8.65 -2.66 -0.85
N ALA A 19 7.80 -2.08 -1.70
CA ALA A 19 7.30 -2.81 -2.84
C ALA A 19 8.42 -2.91 -3.86
N SER A 20 8.56 -4.09 -4.48
CA SER A 20 9.52 -4.31 -5.57
C SER A 20 9.54 -3.08 -6.50
N PRO A 21 10.71 -2.59 -6.96
CA PRO A 21 10.80 -1.47 -7.89
C PRO A 21 9.88 -1.65 -9.11
N MET A 22 9.65 -2.90 -9.51
CA MET A 22 8.79 -3.29 -10.62
C MET A 22 7.29 -3.07 -10.37
N SER A 23 6.87 -2.79 -9.14
CA SER A 23 5.47 -2.46 -8.82
C SER A 23 5.08 -1.02 -9.19
N GLY A 24 6.05 -0.11 -9.35
CA GLY A 24 5.79 1.33 -9.55
C GLY A 24 5.04 2.02 -8.40
N ARG A 25 4.87 1.36 -7.24
CA ARG A 25 3.93 1.77 -6.18
C ARG A 25 4.57 2.30 -4.90
N GLY A 26 5.90 2.31 -4.81
CA GLY A 26 6.63 2.76 -3.60
C GLY A 26 6.26 4.17 -3.13
N THR A 27 6.13 5.13 -4.05
CA THR A 27 5.74 6.51 -3.70
C THR A 27 4.33 6.59 -3.12
N SER A 28 3.36 5.92 -3.75
CA SER A 28 1.97 5.90 -3.25
C SER A 28 1.88 5.23 -1.88
N GLN A 29 2.60 4.14 -1.67
CA GLN A 29 2.69 3.46 -0.37
C GLN A 29 3.34 4.33 0.71
N ALA A 30 4.38 5.09 0.37
CA ALA A 30 5.01 6.02 1.29
C ALA A 30 4.06 7.15 1.69
N LEU A 31 3.34 7.74 0.73
CA LEU A 31 2.38 8.82 0.97
C LEU A 31 1.19 8.36 1.82
N LEU A 32 0.57 7.24 1.46
CA LEU A 32 -0.53 6.67 2.23
C LEU A 32 -0.09 6.26 3.62
N GLY A 33 1.09 5.65 3.74
CA GLY A 33 1.63 5.30 5.04
C GLY A 33 1.87 6.53 5.92
N ALA A 34 2.43 7.60 5.37
CA ALA A 34 2.67 8.85 6.11
C ALA A 34 1.34 9.45 6.61
N TYR A 35 0.34 9.46 5.75
CA TYR A 35 -0.99 9.98 6.08
C TYR A 35 -1.64 9.20 7.22
N VAL A 36 -1.71 7.86 7.10
CA VAL A 36 -2.32 7.00 8.11
C VAL A 36 -1.55 7.10 9.43
N LEU A 37 -0.22 7.02 9.42
CA LEU A 37 0.58 7.11 10.63
C LEU A 37 0.36 8.44 11.37
N ALA A 38 0.36 9.55 10.64
CA ALA A 38 0.09 10.87 11.21
C ALA A 38 -1.32 10.95 11.79
N GLY A 39 -2.31 10.40 11.09
CA GLY A 39 -3.70 10.35 11.52
C GLY A 39 -3.90 9.58 12.82
N GLU A 40 -3.35 8.38 12.91
CA GLU A 40 -3.43 7.52 14.11
C GLU A 40 -2.73 8.16 15.31
N LEU A 41 -1.56 8.79 15.09
CA LEU A 41 -0.88 9.55 16.14
C LEU A 41 -1.69 10.75 16.61
N ALA A 42 -2.29 11.51 15.70
CA ALA A 42 -3.17 12.63 16.03
C ALA A 42 -4.41 12.17 16.81
N GLY A 43 -5.03 11.07 16.40
CA GLY A 43 -6.15 10.45 17.11
C GLY A 43 -5.78 10.00 18.53
N ALA A 44 -4.62 9.39 18.70
CA ALA A 44 -4.12 9.00 20.03
C ALA A 44 -3.85 10.22 20.91
N LEU A 45 -3.27 11.30 20.37
CA LEU A 45 -3.05 12.54 21.12
C LEU A 45 -4.37 13.15 21.63
N ARG A 46 -5.43 13.15 20.81
CA ARG A 46 -6.74 13.68 21.21
C ARG A 46 -7.43 12.87 22.30
N THR A 47 -7.18 11.57 22.35
CA THR A 47 -7.78 10.65 23.32
C THR A 47 -6.87 10.36 24.52
N ALA A 48 -5.69 11.01 24.59
CA ALA A 48 -4.63 10.70 25.55
C ALA A 48 -4.22 9.21 25.55
N ALA A 49 -4.38 8.53 24.41
CA ALA A 49 -3.96 7.15 24.21
C ALA A 49 -2.45 7.07 23.93
N ASP A 50 -1.87 5.88 24.15
CA ASP A 50 -0.45 5.66 23.95
C ASP A 50 -0.08 5.53 22.46
N HIS A 51 1.11 6.01 22.09
CA HIS A 51 1.67 5.90 20.73
C HIS A 51 1.76 4.44 20.24
N THR A 52 1.94 3.48 21.14
CA THR A 52 1.91 2.06 20.82
C THR A 52 0.58 1.63 20.19
N ALA A 53 -0.55 2.18 20.66
CA ALA A 53 -1.87 1.90 20.10
C ALA A 53 -2.02 2.53 18.70
N ALA A 54 -1.50 3.74 18.50
CA ALA A 54 -1.46 4.40 17.19
C ALA A 54 -0.63 3.61 16.18
N PHE A 55 0.55 3.12 16.56
CA PHE A 55 1.39 2.29 15.68
C PHE A 55 0.71 0.98 15.29
N ALA A 56 0.04 0.32 16.24
CA ALA A 56 -0.71 -0.89 15.94
C ALA A 56 -1.92 -0.64 15.02
N ALA A 57 -2.58 0.51 15.17
CA ALA A 57 -3.67 0.92 14.28
C ALA A 57 -3.16 1.26 12.87
N TYR A 58 -2.07 2.03 12.78
CA TYR A 58 -1.38 2.34 11.52
C TYR A 58 -1.05 1.08 10.72
N GLU A 59 -0.43 0.11 11.39
CA GLU A 59 -0.06 -1.15 10.78
C GLU A 59 -1.29 -1.92 10.30
N ARG A 60 -2.32 -2.05 11.14
CA ARG A 60 -3.56 -2.76 10.80
C ARG A 60 -4.28 -2.14 9.60
N THR A 61 -4.34 -0.82 9.55
CA THR A 61 -5.02 -0.08 8.48
C THR A 61 -4.31 -0.24 7.14
N LEU A 62 -2.97 -0.23 7.13
CA LEU A 62 -2.21 -0.21 5.88
C LEU A 62 -1.76 -1.60 5.40
N ARG A 63 -1.73 -2.62 6.27
CA ARG A 63 -1.20 -3.96 5.94
C ARG A 63 -1.87 -4.62 4.74
N GLY A 64 -3.20 -4.58 4.65
CA GLY A 64 -3.93 -5.12 3.51
C GLY A 64 -3.55 -4.44 2.19
N TYR A 65 -3.43 -3.11 2.19
CA TYR A 65 -2.98 -2.38 1.00
C TYR A 65 -1.56 -2.79 0.60
N VAL A 66 -0.63 -2.85 1.56
CA VAL A 66 0.77 -3.25 1.31
C VAL A 66 0.86 -4.66 0.71
N GLU A 67 0.12 -5.61 1.26
CA GLU A 67 0.14 -7.01 0.82
C GLU A 67 -0.32 -7.16 -0.65
N VAL A 68 -1.39 -6.46 -1.04
CA VAL A 68 -1.86 -6.46 -2.43
C VAL A 68 -0.81 -5.87 -3.37
N ASN A 69 -0.17 -4.76 -2.98
CA ASN A 69 0.89 -4.13 -3.77
C ASN A 69 2.12 -5.03 -3.93
N HIS A 70 2.48 -5.78 -2.89
CA HIS A 70 3.58 -6.75 -2.94
C HIS A 70 3.27 -7.89 -3.89
N GLU A 71 2.02 -8.38 -3.89
CA GLU A 71 1.59 -9.43 -4.82
C GLU A 71 1.63 -8.96 -6.28
N LEU A 72 1.10 -7.78 -6.58
CA LEU A 72 1.20 -7.18 -7.90
C LEU A 72 2.67 -7.01 -8.35
N GLY A 73 3.53 -6.57 -7.43
CA GLY A 73 4.96 -6.45 -7.71
C GLY A 73 5.63 -7.79 -8.03
N ARG A 74 5.24 -8.88 -7.36
CA ARG A 74 5.73 -10.25 -7.65
C ARG A 74 5.28 -10.71 -9.03
N GLN A 75 4.00 -10.50 -9.35
CA GLN A 75 3.43 -10.87 -10.65
C GLN A 75 4.12 -10.10 -11.79
N ALA A 76 4.28 -8.78 -11.65
CA ALA A 76 4.98 -7.96 -12.63
C ALA A 76 6.42 -8.44 -12.85
N THR A 77 7.13 -8.76 -11.77
CA THR A 77 8.51 -9.28 -11.84
C THR A 77 8.56 -10.63 -12.58
N ALA A 78 7.60 -11.52 -12.34
CA ALA A 78 7.53 -12.81 -13.03
C ALA A 78 7.28 -12.65 -14.54
N SER A 79 6.38 -11.75 -14.93
CA SER A 79 6.05 -11.50 -16.34
C SER A 79 7.20 -10.91 -17.15
N LEU A 80 8.14 -10.18 -16.51
CA LEU A 80 9.32 -9.62 -17.17
C LEU A 80 10.40 -10.66 -17.54
N LEU A 81 10.39 -11.82 -16.88
CA LEU A 81 11.37 -12.89 -17.10
C LEU A 81 10.96 -13.82 -18.25
N ILE A 82 9.75 -13.65 -18.79
CA ILE A 82 9.20 -14.43 -19.89
C ILE A 82 9.11 -13.49 -21.11
N PRO A 83 9.75 -13.82 -22.25
CA PRO A 83 9.55 -13.05 -23.48
C PRO A 83 8.05 -13.01 -23.81
N PRO A 84 7.46 -11.82 -24.05
CA PRO A 84 6.03 -11.72 -24.30
C PRO A 84 5.68 -12.45 -25.60
N THR A 85 4.54 -13.13 -25.62
CA THR A 85 3.97 -13.66 -26.87
C THR A 85 3.41 -12.51 -27.71
N GLN A 86 3.30 -12.72 -29.03
CA GLN A 86 2.66 -11.72 -29.90
C GLN A 86 1.22 -11.42 -29.45
N GLU A 87 0.50 -12.45 -28.99
CA GLU A 87 -0.84 -12.34 -28.44
C GLU A 87 -0.90 -11.42 -27.20
N LEU A 88 0.09 -11.50 -26.30
CA LEU A 88 0.19 -10.60 -25.15
C LEU A 88 0.50 -9.15 -25.58
N ILE A 89 1.35 -8.97 -26.58
CA ILE A 89 1.67 -7.63 -27.13
C ILE A 89 0.40 -7.00 -27.73
N ASP A 90 -0.35 -7.77 -28.51
CA ASP A 90 -1.57 -7.30 -29.16
C ASP A 90 -2.67 -6.99 -28.13
N ALA A 91 -2.78 -7.80 -27.07
CA ALA A 91 -3.70 -7.55 -25.95
C ALA A 91 -3.35 -6.26 -25.18
N ILE A 92 -2.07 -6.01 -24.90
CA ILE A 92 -1.64 -4.75 -24.25
C ILE A 92 -1.92 -3.54 -25.16
N ALA A 93 -1.68 -3.67 -26.46
CA ALA A 93 -1.91 -2.60 -27.43
C ALA A 93 -3.41 -2.31 -27.64
N ALA A 94 -4.28 -3.31 -27.45
CA ALA A 94 -5.72 -3.14 -27.49
C ALA A 94 -6.26 -2.35 -26.28
N GLY A 95 -5.50 -2.27 -25.18
CA GLY A 95 -5.93 -1.65 -23.93
C GLY A 95 -6.92 -2.54 -23.14
N PRO A 96 -7.25 -2.18 -21.89
CA PRO A 96 -8.24 -2.93 -21.13
C PRO A 96 -9.63 -2.77 -21.76
N ASP A 97 -10.39 -3.86 -21.82
CA ASP A 97 -11.84 -3.82 -22.01
C ASP A 97 -12.40 -2.97 -20.86
N ASP A 98 -13.30 -2.04 -21.16
CA ASP A 98 -13.76 -0.91 -20.34
C ASP A 98 -14.41 -1.28 -18.98
N GLY A 99 -14.28 -2.54 -18.54
CA GLY A 99 -14.78 -3.09 -17.28
C GLY A 99 -13.73 -3.67 -16.33
N GLU A 100 -12.41 -3.57 -16.56
CA GLU A 100 -11.43 -3.99 -15.55
C GLU A 100 -11.31 -3.00 -14.38
N ALA A 101 -11.24 -3.57 -13.17
CA ALA A 101 -11.19 -2.85 -11.90
C ALA A 101 -10.12 -1.76 -11.91
N SER A 102 -10.60 -0.52 -11.73
CA SER A 102 -9.77 0.66 -11.65
C SER A 102 -8.93 0.62 -10.37
N ASN A 103 -7.87 1.44 -10.32
CA ASN A 103 -7.05 1.59 -9.11
C ASN A 103 -7.86 2.02 -7.85
N ASP A 104 -9.09 2.50 -8.05
CA ASP A 104 -10.06 2.87 -7.02
C ASP A 104 -10.70 1.66 -6.32
N ASP A 105 -10.58 0.45 -6.89
CA ASP A 105 -11.16 -0.79 -6.36
C ASP A 105 -10.29 -1.47 -5.29
N LEU A 106 -9.09 -0.94 -5.02
CA LEU A 106 -8.29 -1.39 -3.89
C LEU A 106 -8.88 -0.83 -2.59
N PRO A 107 -9.28 -1.68 -1.63
CA PRO A 107 -9.92 -1.24 -0.40
C PRO A 107 -8.89 -0.61 0.52
N ILE A 108 -8.49 0.62 0.22
CA ILE A 108 -8.04 1.56 1.24
C ILE A 108 -9.36 2.05 1.82
N ALA A 109 -9.85 1.37 2.87
CA ALA A 109 -11.12 1.66 3.55
C ALA A 109 -11.43 3.16 3.45
N ASP A 110 -12.41 3.50 2.59
CA ASP A 110 -12.79 4.85 2.18
C ASP A 110 -11.73 5.94 2.41
N TYR A 111 -11.11 6.47 1.34
CA TYR A 111 -10.34 7.72 1.43
C TYR A 111 -11.10 8.84 2.18
N LEU A 112 -12.44 8.80 2.17
CA LEU A 112 -13.32 9.67 2.94
C LEU A 112 -13.36 9.39 4.46
N ALA A 113 -13.22 8.13 4.90
CA ALA A 113 -13.09 7.78 6.30
C ALA A 113 -11.75 8.25 6.88
N LEU A 114 -10.70 8.26 6.07
CA LEU A 114 -9.37 8.78 6.39
C LEU A 114 -9.36 10.31 6.56
N THR A 115 -10.23 11.06 5.87
CA THR A 115 -10.37 12.53 6.02
C THR A 115 -11.15 13.00 7.26
N LYS A 116 -11.72 12.11 8.08
CA LYS A 116 -12.52 12.47 9.28
C LYS A 116 -11.70 12.43 10.59
N ILE A 117 -10.41 12.74 10.53
CA ILE A 117 -9.52 12.84 11.70
C ILE A 117 -9.50 14.26 12.23
#